data_AF-A0A821RZP8-F1
#
_entry.id   AF-A0A821RZP8-F1
#
_cell.length_a   1.000
_cell.length_b   1.000
_cell.length_c   1.000
_cell.angle_alpha   90.00
_cell.angle_beta   90.00
_cell.angle_gamma   90.00
#
_symmetry.space_group_name_H-M   'P 1'
#
loop_
_entity.id
_entity.type
_entity.pdbx_description
1 polymer ?
#
loop_
_entity_poly.entity_id
_entity_poly.type
_entity_poly.pdbx_seq_one_letter_code
_entity_poly.pdbx_strand_id
1 'polypeptide(L)'
;MNELLAKGRWDYVVVYLDDIVIFSKTIEEHKQHVANVISTLHKANFQVSPAKCSIAVKKIEFLSHIVTSDKVEPSLDKIKAIVNIAPPKTLSQVNKFIGKVGYYRKFI
;
A
#
# COMPACT_ATOMS: atom_id res chain seq x y z
N MET A 1 6.75 -12.45 6.86
CA MET A 1 6.46 -11.06 7.32
C MET A 1 5.16 -10.96 8.13
N ASN A 2 4.07 -11.61 7.71
CA ASN A 2 2.79 -11.60 8.44
C ASN A 2 2.88 -12.13 9.89
N GLU A 3 3.59 -13.23 10.11
CA GLU A 3 3.79 -13.79 11.47
C GLU A 3 4.75 -12.94 12.31
N LEU A 4 5.75 -12.35 11.67
CA LEU A 4 6.77 -11.51 12.31
C LEU A 4 6.15 -10.24 12.94
N LEU A 5 5.19 -9.62 12.24
CA LEU A 5 4.51 -8.40 12.69
C LEU A 5 3.09 -8.67 13.20
N ALA A 6 2.77 -9.92 13.54
CA ALA A 6 1.42 -10.32 13.97
C ALA A 6 0.91 -9.50 15.16
N LYS A 7 1.78 -9.16 16.11
CA LYS A 7 1.44 -8.40 17.33
C LYS A 7 0.91 -6.98 17.09
N GLY A 8 1.22 -6.37 15.95
CA GLY A 8 0.75 -5.03 15.59
C GLY A 8 -0.17 -5.01 14.38
N ARG A 9 -0.47 -6.18 13.83
CA ARG A 9 -1.23 -6.32 12.60
C ARG A 9 -2.66 -5.85 12.84
N TRP A 10 -3.16 -4.99 11.96
CA TRP A 10 -4.49 -4.36 12.02
C TRP A 10 -4.68 -3.31 13.13
N ASP A 11 -3.84 -3.31 14.16
CA ASP A 11 -3.86 -2.26 15.20
C ASP A 11 -3.08 -1.02 14.77
N TYR A 12 -1.86 -1.20 14.24
CA TYR A 12 -1.00 -0.11 13.79
C TYR A 12 -0.09 -0.46 12.60
N VAL A 13 -0.17 -1.70 12.10
CA VAL A 13 0.58 -2.19 10.95
C VAL A 13 -0.31 -2.93 9.97
N VAL A 14 -0.17 -2.65 8.68
CA VAL A 14 -0.66 -3.48 7.58
C VAL A 14 0.54 -3.98 6.79
N VAL A 15 0.54 -5.26 6.44
CA VAL A 15 1.59 -5.89 5.62
C VAL A 15 0.96 -6.50 4.39
N TYR A 16 1.55 -6.21 3.23
CA TYR A 16 1.24 -6.87 1.97
C TYR A 16 2.55 -7.25 1.27
N LEU A 17 2.86 -8.54 1.23
CA LEU A 17 4.14 -9.06 0.73
C LEU A 17 5.32 -8.36 1.44
N ASP A 18 6.02 -7.50 0.70
CA ASP A 18 7.19 -6.74 1.18
C ASP A 18 6.84 -5.31 1.60
N ASP A 19 5.64 -4.82 1.28
CA ASP A 19 5.19 -3.49 1.64
C ASP A 19 4.58 -3.47 3.05
N ILE A 20 5.10 -2.58 3.89
CA ILE A 20 4.66 -2.38 5.27
C ILE A 20 4.13 -0.96 5.43
N VAL A 21 2.89 -0.83 5.89
CA VAL A 21 2.28 0.45 6.23
C VAL A 21 2.11 0.52 7.73
N ILE A 22 2.63 1.58 8.34
CA ILE A 22 2.49 1.86 9.78
C ILE A 22 1.56 3.05 9.93
N PHE A 23 0.56 2.96 10.79
CA PHE A 23 -0.41 4.03 11.03
C PHE A 23 -0.68 4.21 12.53
N SER A 24 -0.99 5.44 12.92
CA SER A 24 -1.19 5.84 14.33
C SER A 24 -2.10 7.05 14.41
N LYS A 25 -2.67 7.34 15.58
CA LYS A 25 -3.53 8.53 15.78
C LYS A 25 -2.72 9.77 16.12
N THR A 26 -1.64 9.61 16.88
CA THR A 26 -0.74 10.70 17.27
C THR A 26 0.70 10.47 16.78
N ILE A 27 1.50 11.52 16.74
CA ILE A 27 2.90 11.43 16.32
C ILE A 27 3.75 10.71 17.38
N GLU A 28 3.37 10.83 18.66
CA GLU A 28 4.00 10.14 19.79
C GLU A 28 3.80 8.63 19.67
N GLU A 29 2.57 8.17 19.44
CA GLU A 29 2.26 6.76 19.14
C GLU A 29 3.01 6.30 17.89
N HIS A 30 3.05 7.14 16.84
CA HIS A 30 3.72 6.79 15.60
C HIS A 30 5.22 6.53 15.77
N LYS A 31 5.92 7.34 16.57
CA LYS A 31 7.32 7.10 16.89
C LYS A 31 7.52 5.74 17.56
N GLN A 32 6.65 5.38 18.52
CA GLN A 32 6.71 4.09 19.20
C GLN A 32 6.43 2.93 18.25
N HIS A 33 5.38 3.04 17.42
CA HIS A 33 5.02 2.02 16.45
C HIS A 33 6.12 1.78 15.42
N VAL A 34 6.70 2.85 14.86
CA VAL A 34 7.83 2.76 13.93
C VAL A 34 9.03 2.09 14.61
N ALA A 35 9.40 2.50 15.82
CA ALA A 35 10.51 1.89 16.56
C ALA A 35 10.31 0.40 16.79
N ASN A 36 9.10 -0.02 17.17
CA ASN A 36 8.75 -1.42 17.39
C ASN A 36 8.87 -2.25 16.09
N VAL A 37 8.36 -1.73 14.98
CA VAL A 37 8.42 -2.43 13.68
C VAL A 37 9.86 -2.56 13.20
N ILE A 38 10.63 -1.48 13.21
CA ILE A 38 12.03 -1.48 12.78
C ILE A 38 12.87 -2.42 13.65
N SER A 39 12.69 -2.37 14.97
CA SER A 39 13.36 -3.29 15.91
C SER A 39 13.03 -4.76 15.62
N THR A 40 11.77 -5.05 15.31
CA THR A 40 11.32 -6.41 14.97
C THR A 40 11.91 -6.89 13.64
N LEU A 41 11.92 -6.03 12.62
CA LEU A 41 12.54 -6.32 11.32
C LEU A 41 14.04 -6.57 11.45
N HIS A 42 14.74 -5.71 12.22
CA HIS A 42 16.16 -5.84 12.47
C HIS A 42 16.50 -7.15 13.17
N LYS A 43 15.74 -7.54 14.21
CA LYS A 43 15.93 -8.83 14.91
C LYS A 43 15.74 -10.06 14.01
N ALA A 44 14.91 -9.93 12.98
CA ALA A 44 14.68 -10.97 12.00
C ALA A 44 15.60 -10.85 10.76
N ASN A 45 16.65 -10.03 10.82
CA ASN A 45 17.63 -9.81 9.76
C ASN A 45 17.03 -9.26 8.45
N PHE A 46 15.92 -8.54 8.50
CA PHE A 46 15.40 -7.81 7.36
C PHE A 46 16.09 -6.46 7.20
N GLN A 47 16.34 -6.08 5.94
CA GLN A 47 16.87 -4.77 5.59
C GLN A 47 15.77 -3.89 5.02
N VAL A 48 15.72 -2.65 5.49
CA VAL A 48 14.78 -1.62 5.01
C VAL A 48 15.57 -0.64 4.14
N SER A 49 15.06 -0.32 2.95
CA SER A 49 15.68 0.64 2.04
C SER A 49 15.21 2.07 2.37
N PRO A 50 16.04 2.93 2.98
CA PRO A 50 15.58 4.26 3.40
C PRO A 50 15.10 5.13 2.23
N ALA A 51 15.71 4.96 1.05
CA ALA A 51 15.33 5.67 -0.17
C ALA A 51 13.92 5.34 -0.68
N LYS A 52 13.36 4.20 -0.28
CA LYS A 52 12.01 3.76 -0.64
C LYS A 52 10.98 4.02 0.47
N CYS A 53 11.43 4.49 1.63
CA CYS A 53 10.55 4.71 2.78
C CYS A 53 9.99 6.14 2.78
N SER A 54 8.68 6.24 3.00
CA SER A 54 8.02 7.49 3.37
C SER A 54 7.66 7.43 4.86
N ILE A 55 8.22 8.31 5.68
CA ILE A 55 8.07 8.28 7.14
C ILE A 55 7.29 9.50 7.62
N ALA A 56 6.33 9.30 8.53
CA ALA A 56 5.55 10.35 9.18
C ALA A 56 4.84 11.32 8.21
N VAL A 57 4.31 10.78 7.11
CA VAL A 57 3.55 11.54 6.10
C VAL A 57 2.05 11.34 6.27
N LYS A 58 1.26 12.35 5.89
CA LYS A 58 -0.22 12.29 5.95
C LYS A 58 -0.85 11.55 4.75
N LYS A 59 -0.06 11.28 3.72
CA LYS A 59 -0.49 10.66 2.46
C LYS A 59 0.61 9.72 1.99
N ILE A 60 0.22 8.50 1.61
CA ILE A 60 1.10 7.49 1.02
C ILE A 60 0.50 6.92 -0.25
N GLU A 61 1.35 6.37 -1.12
CA GLU A 61 0.93 5.45 -2.17
C GLU A 61 1.17 4.01 -1.70
N PHE A 62 0.13 3.19 -1.70
CA PHE A 62 0.17 1.79 -1.29
C PHE A 62 -0.68 0.97 -2.25
N LEU A 63 -0.08 -0.05 -2.88
CA LEU A 63 -0.75 -0.94 -3.85
C LEU A 63 -1.55 -0.18 -4.92
N SER A 64 -0.93 0.82 -5.58
CA SER A 64 -1.61 1.64 -6.60
C SER A 64 -2.80 2.48 -6.09
N HIS A 65 -2.94 2.62 -4.78
CA HIS A 65 -3.91 3.50 -4.14
C HIS A 65 -3.20 4.61 -3.39
N ILE A 66 -3.82 5.78 -3.37
CA ILE A 66 -3.46 6.86 -2.48
C ILE A 66 -4.26 6.69 -1.19
N VAL A 67 -3.54 6.56 -0.08
CA VAL A 67 -4.14 6.46 1.25
C VAL A 67 -3.85 7.75 2.01
N THR A 68 -4.90 8.33 2.59
CA THR A 68 -4.86 9.50 3.46
C THR A 68 -5.57 9.19 4.77
N SER A 69 -5.64 10.15 5.70
CA SER A 69 -6.39 9.98 6.96
C SER A 69 -7.87 9.65 6.75
N ASP A 70 -8.48 10.19 5.68
CA ASP A 70 -9.93 10.22 5.54
C ASP A 70 -10.43 9.29 4.44
N LYS A 71 -9.56 8.99 3.46
CA LYS A 71 -9.96 8.27 2.25
C LYS A 71 -8.84 7.42 1.67
N VAL A 72 -9.29 6.37 1.00
CA VAL A 72 -8.50 5.53 0.10
C VAL A 72 -9.05 5.77 -1.31
N GLU A 73 -8.19 6.15 -2.24
CA GLU A 73 -8.56 6.43 -3.63
C GLU A 73 -7.58 5.75 -4.58
N PRO A 74 -7.99 5.35 -5.79
CA PRO A 74 -7.04 4.89 -6.80
C PRO A 74 -6.04 5.98 -7.19
N SER A 75 -4.80 5.59 -7.47
CA SER A 75 -3.79 6.53 -7.97
C SER A 75 -4.19 7.07 -9.35
N LEU A 76 -4.15 8.39 -9.51
CA LEU A 76 -4.55 9.08 -10.76
C LEU A 76 -3.76 8.56 -11.96
N ASP A 77 -2.48 8.26 -11.78
CA ASP A 77 -1.64 7.77 -12.88
C ASP A 77 -2.06 6.37 -13.32
N LYS A 78 -2.54 5.55 -12.39
CA LYS A 78 -3.06 4.21 -12.67
C LYS A 78 -4.44 4.26 -13.33
N ILE A 79 -5.29 5.20 -12.92
CA ILE A 79 -6.55 5.48 -13.60
C ILE A 79 -6.29 5.95 -15.04
N LYS A 80 -5.43 6.95 -15.24
CA LYS A 80 -5.07 7.48 -16.56
C LYS A 80 -4.53 6.38 -17.48
N ALA A 81 -3.68 5.51 -16.95
CA ALA A 81 -3.15 4.37 -17.70
C ALA A 81 -4.23 3.38 -18.15
N ILE A 82 -5.39 3.28 -17.47
CA ILE A 82 -6.54 2.48 -17.88
C ILE A 82 -7.40 3.22 -18.90
N VAL A 83 -7.68 4.50 -18.67
CA VAL A 83 -8.48 5.34 -19.56
C VAL A 83 -7.83 5.45 -20.95
N ASN A 84 -6.50 5.50 -21.00
CA ASN A 84 -5.74 5.61 -22.24
C ASN A 84 -5.50 4.25 -22.94
N ILE A 85 -6.10 3.15 -22.48
CA ILE A 85 -5.99 1.85 -23.15
C ILE A 85 -6.77 1.91 -24.47
N ALA A 86 -6.09 1.59 -25.57
CA ALA A 86 -6.72 1.49 -26.88
C ALA A 86 -7.85 0.43 -26.89
N PRO A 87 -8.93 0.63 -27.66
CA PRO A 87 -10.02 -0.33 -27.75
C PRO A 87 -9.52 -1.75 -28.08
N PRO A 88 -9.84 -2.76 -27.24
CA PRO A 88 -9.34 -4.11 -27.44
C PRO A 88 -9.93 -4.73 -28.71
N LYS A 89 -9.08 -5.39 -29.50
CA LYS A 89 -9.46 -6.06 -30.76
C LYS A 89 -9.53 -7.58 -30.64
N THR A 90 -9.07 -8.13 -29.52
CA THR A 90 -9.05 -9.58 -29.29
C THR A 90 -9.63 -9.92 -27.91
N LEU A 91 -10.15 -11.14 -27.77
CA LEU A 91 -10.69 -11.63 -26.49
C LEU A 91 -9.66 -11.55 -25.36
N SER A 92 -8.39 -11.83 -25.64
CA SER A 92 -7.30 -11.70 -24.65
C SER A 92 -7.14 -10.25 -24.17
N GLN A 93 -7.24 -9.27 -25.08
CA GLN A 93 -7.16 -7.86 -24.73
C GLN A 93 -8.39 -7.41 -23.93
N VAL A 94 -9.58 -7.90 -24.28
CA VAL A 94 -10.82 -7.65 -23.52
C VAL A 94 -10.68 -8.17 -22.09
N ASN A 95 -10.25 -9.42 -21.90
CA ASN A 95 -10.08 -10.01 -20.57
C ASN A 95 -9.05 -9.24 -19.72
N LYS A 96 -7.93 -8.80 -20.32
CA LYS A 96 -6.94 -7.96 -19.63
C LYS A 96 -7.52 -6.60 -19.22
N PHE A 97 -8.31 -5.97 -20.09
CA PHE A 97 -8.96 -4.70 -19.79
C PHE A 97 -9.96 -4.86 -18.64
N ILE A 98 -10.84 -5.86 -18.71
CA ILE A 98 -11.81 -6.17 -17.65
C ILE A 98 -11.09 -6.45 -16.34
N GLY A 99 -9.99 -7.20 -16.34
CA GLY A 99 -9.19 -7.43 -15.14
C GLY A 99 -8.64 -6.15 -14.52
N LYS A 100 -8.14 -5.22 -15.35
CA LYS A 100 -7.63 -3.92 -14.88
C LYS A 100 -8.72 -3.03 -14.30
N VAL A 101 -9.88 -2.93 -14.96
CA VAL A 101 -11.03 -2.16 -14.47
C VAL A 101 -11.60 -2.80 -13.21
N GLY A 102 -11.70 -4.14 -13.20
CA GLY A 102 -12.21 -4.93 -12.09
C GLY A 102 -11.39 -4.77 -10.80
N TYR A 103 -10.10 -4.49 -10.88
CA TYR A 103 -9.27 -4.15 -9.72
C TYR A 103 -9.80 -2.92 -8.95
N TYR A 104 -10.38 -1.94 -9.66
CA TYR A 104 -10.93 -0.71 -9.09
C TYR A 104 -12.46 -0.72 -8.94
N ARG A 105 -13.12 -1.89 -9.08
CA ARG A 105 -14.59 -2.03 -9.03
C ARG A 105 -15.28 -1.46 -7.79
N LYS A 106 -14.55 -1.29 -6.67
CA LYS A 106 -15.09 -0.72 -5.42
C LYS A 106 -15.35 0.79 -5.54
N PHE A 107 -14.76 1.45 -6.54
CA PHE A 107 -14.83 2.89 -6.77
C PHE A 107 -15.71 3.26 -7.97
N ILE A 108 -16.43 2.28 -8.53
CA ILE A 108 -17.38 2.41 -9.64
C ILE A 108 -18.74 2.03 -9.09
#